data_AF-A0A7Z9WNA0-F1
#
_entry.id   AF-A0A7Z9WNA0-F1
#
_cell.length_a   1.000
_cell.length_b   1.000
_cell.length_c   1.000
_cell.angle_alpha   90.00
_cell.angle_beta   90.00
_cell.angle_gamma   90.00
#
_symmetry.space_group_name_H-M   'P 1'
#
loop_
_entity.id
_entity.type
_entity.pdbx_description
1 polymer ?
#
loop_
_entity_poly.entity_id
_entity_poly.type
_entity_poly.pdbx_seq_one_letter_code
_entity_poly.pdbx_strand_id
1 'polypeptide(L)'
;MKEGEDMSEQPDERASLGQRIQQAREAAGFSQEEVAQALGLSRPTVSDIERGKRRVDTLLLRKLAQLFGVQPWELLEPVEKAPLMAQVKEALLEEIAPLPPSDREKINRFWLTLEEFARLRREMGKEPPKLLSRKRFTARSPKYAIEAEADRLREELGLGEFPLGLSIRELLESQGIPVFFEQLNPEPLSGLFLN
;
A
#
# COMPACT_ATOMS: atom_id res chain seq x y z
N MET A 1 -29.54 31.78 -28.93
CA MET A 1 -29.34 32.80 -27.87
C MET A 1 -29.85 32.15 -26.60
N LYS A 2 -29.11 31.85 -25.54
CA LYS A 2 -27.80 32.19 -24.95
C LYS A 2 -27.58 31.05 -23.92
N GLU A 3 -26.43 30.57 -23.53
CA GLU A 3 -25.03 30.95 -23.63
C GLU A 3 -24.26 29.62 -23.56
N GLY A 4 -23.24 29.47 -24.39
CA GLY A 4 -22.22 28.47 -24.10
C GLY A 4 -21.53 28.97 -22.85
N GLU A 5 -21.63 28.22 -21.75
CA GLU A 5 -20.80 28.46 -20.59
C GLU A 5 -19.34 28.31 -21.03
N ASP A 6 -18.67 29.46 -21.04
CA ASP A 6 -17.27 29.60 -21.35
C ASP A 6 -16.44 28.84 -20.30
N MET A 7 -16.01 27.62 -20.62
CA MET A 7 -15.16 26.77 -19.77
C MET A 7 -13.68 27.23 -19.77
N SER A 8 -13.42 28.54 -19.87
CA SER A 8 -12.09 29.11 -20.09
C SER A 8 -11.24 29.24 -18.82
N GLU A 9 -11.78 28.96 -17.63
CA GLU A 9 -11.11 29.35 -16.36
C GLU A 9 -10.19 28.32 -15.67
N GLN A 10 -10.06 27.07 -16.10
CA GLN A 10 -9.29 26.08 -15.30
C GLN A 10 -7.96 25.55 -15.89
N PRO A 11 -7.05 26.38 -16.46
CA PRO A 11 -5.66 25.94 -16.67
C PRO A 11 -4.95 25.58 -15.35
N ASP A 12 -5.20 26.36 -14.29
CA ASP A 12 -4.48 26.22 -13.01
C ASP A 12 -4.89 24.93 -12.27
N GLU A 13 -6.20 24.67 -12.13
CA GLU A 13 -6.67 23.43 -11.50
C GLU A 13 -6.25 22.17 -12.27
N ARG A 14 -6.25 22.22 -13.61
CA ARG A 14 -5.81 21.09 -14.44
C ARG A 14 -4.31 20.87 -14.34
N ALA A 15 -3.51 21.93 -14.33
CA ALA A 15 -2.08 21.85 -14.11
C ALA A 15 -1.78 21.29 -12.72
N SER A 16 -2.51 21.75 -11.70
CA SER A 16 -2.42 21.28 -10.31
C SER A 16 -2.76 19.79 -10.19
N LEU A 17 -3.85 19.33 -10.83
CA LEU A 17 -4.20 17.91 -10.92
C LEU A 17 -3.11 17.10 -11.65
N GLY A 18 -2.62 17.62 -12.78
CA GLY A 18 -1.53 16.99 -13.54
C GLY A 18 -0.27 16.81 -12.70
N GLN A 19 0.11 17.82 -11.91
CA GLN A 19 1.23 17.76 -10.97
C GLN A 19 1.00 16.70 -9.88
N ARG A 20 -0.21 16.61 -9.30
CA ARG A 20 -0.52 15.56 -8.32
C ARG A 20 -0.45 14.16 -8.92
N ILE A 21 -0.96 13.98 -10.15
CA ILE A 21 -0.84 12.72 -10.89
C ILE A 21 0.63 12.36 -11.13
N GLN A 22 1.45 13.35 -11.50
CA GLN A 22 2.89 13.15 -11.69
C GLN A 22 3.57 12.71 -10.38
N GLN A 23 3.31 13.42 -9.28
CA GLN A 23 3.87 13.11 -7.97
C GLN A 23 3.45 11.72 -7.50
N ALA A 24 2.17 11.36 -7.65
CA ALA A 24 1.68 10.04 -7.30
C ALA A 24 2.29 8.93 -8.17
N ARG A 25 2.51 9.19 -9.47
CA ARG A 25 3.19 8.26 -10.38
C ARG A 25 4.63 8.00 -9.91
N GLU A 26 5.37 9.07 -9.64
CA GLU A 26 6.77 9.01 -9.22
C GLU A 26 6.90 8.33 -7.86
N ALA A 27 6.03 8.69 -6.90
CA ALA A 27 5.92 8.01 -5.63
C ALA A 27 5.62 6.52 -5.83
N ALA A 28 4.73 6.14 -6.76
CA ALA A 28 4.43 4.74 -7.03
C ALA A 28 5.54 3.98 -7.81
N GLY A 29 6.65 4.64 -8.16
CA GLY A 29 7.79 4.07 -8.87
C GLY A 29 7.59 3.90 -10.38
N PHE A 30 6.49 4.39 -10.97
CA PHE A 30 6.21 4.17 -12.39
C PHE A 30 6.84 5.24 -13.28
N SER A 31 7.34 4.83 -14.44
CA SER A 31 7.63 5.71 -15.56
C SER A 31 6.35 6.03 -16.35
N GLN A 32 6.37 7.14 -17.11
CA GLN A 32 5.25 7.48 -18.01
C GLN A 32 4.98 6.38 -19.05
N GLU A 33 6.02 5.67 -19.49
CA GLU A 33 5.92 4.57 -20.45
C GLU A 33 5.20 3.36 -19.83
N GLU A 34 5.53 3.00 -18.59
CA GLU A 34 4.88 1.90 -17.88
C GLU A 34 3.41 2.21 -17.58
N VAL A 35 3.07 3.46 -17.22
CA VAL A 35 1.68 3.89 -17.07
C VAL A 35 0.92 3.80 -18.40
N ALA A 36 1.55 4.24 -19.49
CA ALA A 36 0.96 4.17 -20.81
C ALA A 36 0.64 2.72 -21.19
N GLN A 37 1.59 1.81 -20.98
CA GLN A 37 1.40 0.38 -21.24
C GLN A 37 0.32 -0.24 -20.35
N ALA A 38 0.35 0.03 -19.04
CA ALA A 38 -0.61 -0.52 -18.09
C ALA A 38 -2.06 -0.06 -18.36
N LEU A 39 -2.25 1.17 -18.84
CA LEU A 39 -3.57 1.75 -19.07
C LEU A 39 -4.02 1.75 -20.53
N GLY A 40 -3.20 1.23 -21.45
CA GLY A 40 -3.49 1.23 -22.89
C GLY A 40 -3.53 2.65 -23.50
N LEU A 41 -2.69 3.54 -22.98
CA LEU A 41 -2.52 4.92 -23.47
C LEU A 41 -1.22 5.06 -24.26
N SER A 42 -1.02 6.19 -24.92
CA SER A 42 0.29 6.55 -25.45
C SER A 42 1.09 7.34 -24.41
N ARG A 43 2.42 7.18 -24.37
CA ARG A 43 3.29 7.98 -23.49
C ARG A 43 3.06 9.50 -23.61
N PRO A 44 2.89 10.09 -24.83
CA PRO A 44 2.53 11.51 -24.95
C PRO A 44 1.21 11.86 -24.26
N THR A 45 0.22 10.96 -24.27
CA THR A 45 -1.05 11.15 -23.55
C THR A 45 -0.84 11.29 -22.05
N VAL A 46 0.00 10.43 -21.47
CA VAL A 46 0.37 10.50 -20.04
C VAL A 46 1.08 11.82 -19.73
N SER A 47 2.05 12.20 -20.58
CA SER A 47 2.75 13.48 -20.43
C SER A 47 1.82 14.71 -20.55
N ASP A 48 0.84 14.67 -21.45
CA ASP A 48 -0.14 15.76 -21.59
C ASP A 48 -1.10 15.84 -20.40
N ILE A 49 -1.44 14.72 -19.78
CA ILE A 49 -2.21 14.67 -18.53
C ILE A 49 -1.41 15.32 -17.40
N GLU A 50 -0.15 14.91 -17.20
CA GLU A 50 0.72 15.45 -16.15
C GLU A 50 0.97 16.95 -16.30
N ARG A 51 1.00 17.45 -17.54
CA ARG A 51 1.12 18.88 -17.83
C ARG A 51 -0.21 19.65 -17.82
N GLY A 52 -1.32 19.01 -17.45
CA GLY A 52 -2.66 19.62 -17.44
C GLY A 52 -3.22 19.97 -18.82
N LYS A 53 -2.58 19.53 -19.92
CA LYS A 53 -3.02 19.82 -21.29
C LYS A 53 -4.16 18.93 -21.76
N ARG A 54 -4.32 17.75 -21.13
CA ARG A 54 -5.39 16.80 -21.42
C ARG A 54 -6.31 16.63 -20.22
N ARG A 55 -7.62 16.61 -20.47
CA ARG A 55 -8.62 16.29 -19.43
C ARG A 55 -8.54 14.84 -19.02
N VAL A 56 -8.68 14.60 -17.72
CA VAL A 56 -8.78 13.27 -17.12
C VAL A 56 -10.25 13.07 -16.74
N ASP A 57 -10.88 12.05 -17.30
CA ASP A 57 -12.22 11.66 -16.87
C ASP A 57 -12.16 10.84 -15.56
N THR A 58 -13.30 10.67 -14.91
CA THR A 58 -13.39 9.98 -13.61
C THR A 58 -12.95 8.52 -13.68
N LEU A 59 -13.14 7.84 -14.81
CA LEU A 59 -12.73 6.44 -14.97
C LEU A 59 -11.21 6.32 -15.09
N LEU A 60 -10.58 7.22 -15.84
CA LEU A 60 -9.14 7.30 -15.97
C LEU A 60 -8.50 7.72 -14.64
N LEU A 61 -9.07 8.70 -13.94
CA LEU A 61 -8.61 9.11 -12.61
C LEU A 61 -8.60 7.93 -11.64
N ARG A 62 -9.67 7.15 -11.60
CA ARG A 62 -9.77 5.94 -10.77
C ARG A 62 -8.71 4.90 -11.12
N LYS A 63 -8.46 4.67 -12.42
CA LYS A 63 -7.43 3.73 -12.89
C LYS A 63 -6.03 4.18 -12.49
N LEU A 64 -5.73 5.46 -12.63
CA LEU A 64 -4.45 6.05 -12.20
C LEU A 64 -4.26 5.90 -10.69
N ALA A 65 -5.26 6.26 -9.90
CA ALA A 65 -5.23 6.13 -8.45
C ALA A 65 -4.97 4.68 -8.01
N GLN A 66 -5.68 3.72 -8.61
CA GLN A 66 -5.49 2.30 -8.34
C GLN A 66 -4.09 1.80 -8.73
N LEU A 67 -3.56 2.22 -9.88
CA LEU A 67 -2.22 1.87 -10.33
C LEU A 67 -1.14 2.41 -9.37
N PHE A 68 -1.36 3.62 -8.85
CA PHE A 68 -0.42 4.28 -7.95
C PHE A 68 -0.59 3.88 -6.47
N GLY A 69 -1.67 3.18 -6.13
CA GLY A 69 -1.95 2.75 -4.75
C GLY A 69 -2.30 3.92 -3.84
N VAL A 70 -3.06 4.88 -4.38
CA VAL A 70 -3.62 6.02 -3.67
C VAL A 70 -5.13 6.09 -3.90
N GLN A 71 -5.84 6.82 -3.06
CA GLN A 71 -7.26 7.03 -3.26
C GLN A 71 -7.52 8.10 -4.34
N PRO A 72 -8.62 8.02 -5.11
CA PRO A 72 -8.91 9.01 -6.14
C PRO A 72 -8.97 10.46 -5.63
N TRP A 73 -9.45 10.66 -4.39
CA TRP A 73 -9.49 11.99 -3.77
C TRP A 73 -8.11 12.55 -3.42
N GLU A 74 -7.10 11.69 -3.17
CA GLU A 74 -5.72 12.13 -2.96
C GLU A 74 -5.10 12.73 -4.23
N LEU A 75 -5.63 12.40 -5.41
CA LEU A 75 -5.24 13.05 -6.67
C LEU A 75 -5.96 14.38 -6.87
N LEU A 76 -7.13 14.56 -6.26
CA LEU A 76 -7.94 15.77 -6.40
C LEU A 76 -7.50 16.86 -5.41
N GLU A 77 -7.15 16.47 -4.19
CA GLU A 77 -6.80 17.39 -3.10
C GLU A 77 -5.44 17.02 -2.48
N PRO A 78 -4.64 18.00 -2.01
CA PRO A 78 -3.46 17.72 -1.21
C PRO A 78 -3.86 17.02 0.09
N VAL A 79 -3.26 15.87 0.38
CA VAL A 79 -3.50 15.14 1.63
C VAL A 79 -2.22 15.09 2.44
N GLU A 80 -2.26 15.62 3.66
CA GLU A 80 -1.21 15.39 4.64
C GLU A 80 -1.34 13.97 5.19
N LYS A 81 -0.41 13.08 4.82
CA LYS A 81 -0.32 11.75 5.43
C LYS A 81 0.38 11.85 6.78
N ALA A 82 -0.04 10.99 7.72
CA ALA A 82 0.66 10.85 9.00
C ALA A 82 2.15 10.48 8.73
N PRO A 83 3.13 11.09 9.42
CA PRO A 83 4.54 10.93 9.10
C PRO A 83 5.02 9.47 9.03
N LEU A 84 4.53 8.62 9.93
CA LEU A 84 4.88 7.20 9.95
C LEU A 84 4.39 6.47 8.69
N MET A 85 3.18 6.75 8.21
CA MET A 85 2.63 6.08 7.03
C MET A 85 3.36 6.49 5.76
N ALA A 86 3.77 7.76 5.68
CA ALA A 86 4.62 8.24 4.60
C ALA A 86 5.97 7.51 4.58
N GLN A 87 6.63 7.36 5.74
CA GLN A 87 7.90 6.64 5.88
C GLN A 87 7.78 5.16 5.50
N VAL A 88 6.73 4.48 5.98
CA VAL A 88 6.48 3.06 5.64
C VAL A 88 6.23 2.89 4.15
N LYS A 89 5.46 3.79 3.54
CA LYS A 89 5.22 3.77 2.09
C LYS A 89 6.51 4.01 1.32
N GLU A 90 7.33 4.97 1.72
CA GLU A 90 8.61 5.27 1.07
C GLU A 90 9.57 4.08 1.13
N ALA A 91 9.73 3.45 2.29
CA ALA A 91 10.52 2.23 2.43
C ALA A 91 9.98 1.06 1.58
N LEU A 92 8.66 0.89 1.52
CA LEU A 92 8.03 -0.09 0.63
C LEU A 92 8.40 0.18 -0.83
N LEU A 93 8.40 1.45 -1.25
CA LEU A 93 8.66 1.84 -2.63
C LEU A 93 10.09 1.54 -3.08
N GLU A 94 11.07 1.82 -2.22
CA GLU A 94 12.48 1.48 -2.49
C GLU A 94 12.66 -0.02 -2.75
N GLU A 95 12.03 -0.85 -1.91
CA GLU A 95 12.12 -2.30 -1.99
C GLU A 95 11.40 -2.88 -3.22
N ILE A 96 10.29 -2.28 -3.65
CA ILE A 96 9.53 -2.77 -4.80
C ILE A 96 9.98 -2.15 -6.13
N ALA A 97 10.84 -1.13 -6.12
CA ALA A 97 11.33 -0.47 -7.33
C ALA A 97 11.94 -1.43 -8.38
N PRO A 98 12.69 -2.49 -7.99
CA PRO A 98 13.23 -3.47 -8.94
C PRO A 98 12.19 -4.45 -9.51
N LEU A 99 10.95 -4.45 -8.99
CA LEU A 99 9.94 -5.44 -9.38
C LEU A 99 9.28 -5.09 -10.72
N PRO A 100 8.75 -6.10 -11.45
CA PRO A 100 7.96 -5.87 -12.65
C PRO A 100 6.81 -4.88 -12.40
N PRO A 101 6.44 -4.04 -13.40
CA PRO A 101 5.32 -3.10 -13.26
C PRO A 101 4.01 -3.76 -12.79
N SER A 102 3.75 -4.99 -13.23
CA SER A 102 2.57 -5.76 -12.84
C SER A 102 2.57 -6.15 -11.35
N ASP A 103 3.73 -6.44 -10.76
CA ASP A 103 3.83 -6.74 -9.33
C ASP A 103 3.77 -5.46 -8.50
N ARG A 104 4.38 -4.37 -8.97
CA ARG A 104 4.23 -3.04 -8.33
C ARG A 104 2.77 -2.59 -8.30
N GLU A 105 2.02 -2.82 -9.37
CA GLU A 105 0.57 -2.55 -9.40
C GLU A 105 -0.18 -3.37 -8.35
N LYS A 106 0.08 -4.69 -8.25
CA LYS A 106 -0.55 -5.55 -7.24
C LYS A 106 -0.24 -5.06 -5.83
N ILE A 107 1.02 -4.74 -5.55
CA ILE A 107 1.46 -4.27 -4.23
C ILE A 107 0.82 -2.92 -3.90
N ASN A 108 0.75 -1.99 -4.86
CA ASN A 108 0.09 -0.70 -4.67
C ASN A 108 -1.41 -0.84 -4.40
N ARG A 109 -2.09 -1.75 -5.12
CA ARG A 109 -3.50 -2.07 -4.87
C ARG A 109 -3.71 -2.72 -3.50
N PHE A 110 -2.79 -3.59 -3.09
CA PHE A 110 -2.81 -4.21 -1.79
C PHE A 110 -2.59 -3.18 -0.68
N TRP A 111 -1.65 -2.25 -0.86
CA TRP A 111 -1.43 -1.12 0.04
C TRP A 111 -2.71 -0.30 0.25
N LEU A 112 -3.42 0.03 -0.83
CA LEU A 112 -4.70 0.74 -0.75
C LEU A 112 -5.72 -0.02 0.11
N THR A 113 -5.78 -1.34 -0.05
CA THR A 113 -6.66 -2.20 0.76
C THR A 113 -6.31 -2.14 2.24
N LEU A 114 -5.01 -2.13 2.57
CA LEU A 114 -4.55 -2.01 3.96
C LEU A 114 -4.86 -0.64 4.56
N GLU A 115 -4.66 0.44 3.81
CA GLU A 115 -5.01 1.80 4.25
C GLU A 115 -6.52 1.94 4.53
N GLU A 116 -7.36 1.42 3.63
CA GLU A 116 -8.82 1.43 3.81
C GLU A 116 -9.25 0.60 5.02
N PHE A 117 -8.70 -0.59 5.16
CA PHE A 117 -8.97 -1.43 6.30
C PHE A 117 -8.55 -0.78 7.63
N ALA A 118 -7.37 -0.14 7.67
CA ALA A 118 -6.90 0.61 8.82
C ALA A 118 -7.78 1.83 9.13
N ARG A 119 -8.28 2.53 8.10
CA ARG A 119 -9.26 3.62 8.28
C ARG A 119 -10.56 3.09 8.90
N LEU A 120 -11.15 2.06 8.32
CA LEU A 120 -12.41 1.47 8.80
C LEU A 120 -12.29 0.97 10.24
N ARG A 121 -11.17 0.35 10.61
CA ARG A 121 -10.95 -0.05 12.01
C ARG A 121 -10.96 1.14 12.97
N ARG A 122 -10.31 2.25 12.61
CA ARG A 122 -10.31 3.47 13.42
C ARG A 122 -11.72 4.07 13.55
N GLU A 123 -12.46 4.14 12.45
CA GLU A 123 -13.84 4.65 12.44
C GLU A 123 -14.79 3.77 13.28
N MET A 124 -14.57 2.45 13.27
CA MET A 124 -15.30 1.51 14.12
C MET A 124 -14.82 1.49 15.59
N GLY A 125 -13.88 2.36 15.98
CA GLY A 125 -13.32 2.40 17.33
C GLY A 125 -12.56 1.12 17.72
N LYS A 126 -12.06 0.35 16.74
CA LYS A 126 -11.25 -0.85 16.98
C LYS A 126 -9.81 -0.44 17.29
N GLU A 127 -9.31 -0.83 18.44
CA GLU A 127 -7.90 -0.65 18.78
C GLU A 127 -7.00 -1.45 17.81
N PRO A 128 -5.77 -0.97 17.56
CA PRO A 128 -4.73 -1.78 16.92
C PRO A 128 -4.53 -3.07 17.72
N PRO A 129 -4.31 -4.21 17.05
CA PRO A 129 -4.01 -5.44 17.78
C PRO A 129 -2.76 -5.25 18.64
N LYS A 130 -2.81 -5.74 19.87
CA LYS A 130 -1.63 -5.75 20.73
C LYS A 130 -0.66 -6.79 20.19
N LEU A 131 0.50 -6.34 19.74
CA LEU A 131 1.56 -7.25 19.32
C LEU A 131 2.10 -8.00 20.52
N LEU A 132 2.38 -9.30 20.34
CA LEU A 132 3.03 -10.11 21.36
C LEU A 132 4.39 -9.50 21.70
N SER A 133 4.71 -9.40 22.99
CA SER A 133 5.97 -8.82 23.43
C SER A 133 7.15 -9.68 22.97
N ARG A 134 7.98 -9.16 22.06
CA ARG A 134 9.18 -9.85 21.58
C ARG A 134 10.28 -9.77 22.64
N LYS A 135 10.61 -10.89 23.30
CA LYS A 135 11.84 -10.97 24.10
C LYS A 135 13.06 -11.08 23.19
N ARG A 136 14.09 -10.28 23.46
CA ARG A 136 15.42 -10.43 22.85
C ARG A 136 16.23 -11.40 23.70
N PHE A 137 16.69 -12.50 23.10
CA PHE A 137 17.56 -13.44 23.79
C PHE A 137 19.01 -12.97 23.69
N THR A 138 19.63 -12.66 24.82
CA THR A 138 21.09 -12.39 24.90
C THR A 138 21.84 -13.68 25.16
N ALA A 139 22.90 -13.93 24.38
CA ALA A 139 23.50 -15.25 24.14
C ALA A 139 24.34 -15.87 25.29
N ARG A 140 23.78 -16.06 26.49
CA ARG A 140 24.47 -16.86 27.54
C ARG A 140 23.97 -18.31 27.69
N SER A 141 22.85 -18.65 27.08
CA SER A 141 22.39 -20.04 26.88
C SER A 141 21.16 -20.03 25.95
N PRO A 142 21.35 -19.68 24.66
CA PRO A 142 20.24 -19.35 23.75
C PRO A 142 19.20 -20.46 23.66
N LYS A 143 19.64 -21.73 23.60
CA LYS A 143 18.76 -22.87 23.39
C LYS A 143 17.70 -23.02 24.49
N TYR A 144 18.13 -23.12 25.74
CA TYR A 144 17.21 -23.26 26.88
C TYR A 144 16.31 -22.03 27.05
N ALA A 145 16.84 -20.83 26.77
CA ALA A 145 16.04 -19.61 26.84
C ALA A 145 14.97 -19.54 25.75
N ILE A 146 15.30 -19.99 24.52
CA ILE A 146 14.36 -20.06 23.39
C ILE A 146 13.29 -21.11 23.67
N GLU A 147 13.66 -22.30 24.15
CA GLU A 147 12.71 -23.36 24.51
C GLU A 147 11.76 -22.89 25.61
N ALA A 148 12.27 -22.33 26.71
CA ALA A 148 11.44 -21.85 27.82
C ALA A 148 10.49 -20.70 27.40
N GLU A 149 10.92 -19.83 26.48
CA GLU A 149 10.04 -18.77 25.96
C GLU A 149 9.01 -19.33 24.98
N ALA A 150 9.37 -20.34 24.18
CA ALA A 150 8.40 -21.04 23.34
C ALA A 150 7.31 -21.69 24.22
N ASP A 151 7.68 -22.38 25.29
CA ASP A 151 6.72 -22.99 26.22
C ASP A 151 5.82 -21.93 26.87
N ARG A 152 6.41 -20.82 27.34
CA ARG A 152 5.65 -19.68 27.88
C ARG A 152 4.63 -19.14 26.88
N LEU A 153 5.04 -18.93 25.62
CA LEU A 153 4.16 -18.43 24.57
C LEU A 153 3.06 -19.44 24.23
N ARG A 154 3.37 -20.75 24.24
CA ARG A 154 2.38 -21.80 24.01
C ARG A 154 1.33 -21.84 25.11
N GLU A 155 1.73 -21.63 26.36
CA GLU A 155 0.80 -21.50 27.48
C GLU A 155 -0.06 -20.23 27.35
N GLU A 156 0.56 -19.07 27.10
CA GLU A 156 -0.12 -17.78 26.92
C GLU A 156 -1.14 -17.81 25.78
N LEU A 157 -0.82 -18.49 24.68
CA LEU A 157 -1.66 -18.61 23.49
C LEU A 157 -2.58 -19.84 23.49
N GLY A 158 -2.53 -20.68 24.54
CA GLY A 158 -3.37 -21.89 24.63
C GLY A 158 -3.09 -22.94 23.53
N LEU A 159 -1.85 -23.04 23.05
CA LEU A 159 -1.46 -23.86 21.89
C LEU A 159 -1.21 -25.35 22.24
N GLY A 160 -1.25 -25.71 23.53
CA GLY A 160 -0.94 -27.07 24.01
C GLY A 160 0.49 -27.52 23.68
N GLU A 161 0.78 -28.82 23.82
CA GLU A 161 2.14 -29.37 23.61
C GLU A 161 2.36 -30.00 22.21
N PHE A 162 1.30 -30.17 21.43
CA PHE A 162 1.35 -30.81 20.11
C PHE A 162 1.80 -29.84 19.01
N PRO A 163 2.30 -30.32 17.86
CA PRO A 163 2.52 -29.47 16.69
C PRO A 163 1.29 -28.58 16.43
N LEU A 164 1.53 -27.35 16.00
CA LEU A 164 0.44 -26.42 15.72
C LEU A 164 -0.43 -27.03 14.60
N GLY A 165 -1.63 -27.48 14.98
CA GLY A 165 -2.63 -27.99 14.03
C GLY A 165 -3.33 -26.87 13.26
N LEU A 166 -3.13 -25.62 13.70
CA LEU A 166 -3.53 -24.40 13.03
C LEU A 166 -2.38 -23.87 12.19
N SER A 167 -2.70 -23.32 11.04
CA SER A 167 -1.77 -22.48 10.29
C SER A 167 -1.37 -21.25 11.12
N ILE A 168 -0.16 -20.71 10.91
CA ILE A 168 0.29 -19.47 11.55
C ILE A 168 -0.74 -18.34 11.34
N ARG A 169 -1.42 -18.34 10.19
CA ARG A 169 -2.49 -17.41 9.87
C ARG A 169 -3.64 -17.50 10.87
N GLU A 170 -4.25 -18.67 11.03
CA GLU A 170 -5.38 -18.86 11.94
C GLU A 170 -5.00 -18.50 13.38
N LEU A 171 -3.76 -18.80 13.77
CA LEU A 171 -3.23 -18.38 15.06
C LEU A 171 -3.21 -16.85 15.18
N LEU A 172 -2.61 -16.12 14.24
CA LEU A 172 -2.55 -14.66 14.29
C LEU A 172 -3.96 -14.02 14.26
N GLU A 173 -4.85 -14.52 13.40
CA GLU A 173 -6.23 -14.04 13.32
C GLU A 173 -7.00 -14.28 14.64
N SER A 174 -6.78 -15.40 15.33
CA SER A 174 -7.35 -15.67 16.66
C SER A 174 -6.88 -14.67 17.73
N GLN A 175 -5.68 -14.10 17.58
CA GLN A 175 -5.15 -13.06 18.45
C GLN A 175 -5.64 -11.65 18.06
N GLY A 176 -6.57 -11.56 17.11
CA GLY A 176 -7.10 -10.30 16.59
C GLY A 176 -6.14 -9.58 15.65
N ILE A 177 -5.03 -10.22 15.23
CA ILE A 177 -4.08 -9.70 14.25
C ILE A 177 -4.57 -10.11 12.85
N PRO A 178 -5.12 -9.16 12.07
CA PRO A 178 -5.61 -9.47 10.73
C PRO A 178 -4.41 -9.76 9.81
N VAL A 179 -4.48 -10.88 9.11
CA VAL A 179 -3.45 -11.31 8.16
C VAL A 179 -3.98 -11.16 6.75
N PHE A 180 -3.25 -10.45 5.91
CA PHE A 180 -3.56 -10.25 4.49
C PHE A 180 -2.43 -10.83 3.65
N PHE A 181 -2.75 -11.32 2.46
CA PHE A 181 -1.77 -11.80 1.49
C PHE A 181 -2.25 -11.49 0.07
N GLU A 182 -1.30 -11.28 -0.83
CA GLU A 182 -1.53 -11.09 -2.26
C GLU A 182 -0.51 -11.94 -3.03
N GLN A 183 -0.95 -12.58 -4.11
CA GLN A 183 -0.08 -13.46 -4.87
C GLN A 183 0.70 -12.67 -5.92
N LEU A 184 2.00 -12.52 -5.68
CA LEU A 184 2.94 -11.96 -6.63
C LEU A 184 3.40 -13.02 -7.64
N ASN A 185 4.02 -12.56 -8.73
CA ASN A 185 4.67 -13.48 -9.65
C ASN A 185 5.83 -14.21 -8.94
N PRO A 186 6.17 -15.45 -9.36
CA PRO A 186 7.02 -16.35 -8.59
C PRO A 186 8.47 -15.89 -8.33
N GLU A 187 8.93 -14.80 -8.95
CA GLU A 187 10.23 -14.18 -8.66
C GLU A 187 10.15 -12.66 -8.84
N PRO A 188 10.89 -11.83 -8.07
CA PRO A 188 12.01 -12.16 -7.18
C PRO A 188 11.72 -12.04 -5.65
N LEU A 189 10.51 -11.71 -5.23
CA LEU A 189 10.24 -11.37 -3.83
C LEU A 189 9.79 -12.60 -3.03
N SER A 190 10.69 -13.22 -2.25
CA SER A 190 10.31 -14.30 -1.30
C SER A 190 9.60 -13.80 -0.04
N GLY A 191 9.66 -12.49 0.22
CA GLY A 191 8.97 -11.81 1.34
C GLY A 191 9.53 -10.40 1.54
N LEU A 192 8.71 -9.52 2.12
CA LEU A 192 9.07 -8.15 2.49
C LEU A 192 8.71 -7.91 3.95
N PHE A 193 9.63 -7.35 4.72
CA PHE A 193 9.41 -6.97 6.12
C PHE A 193 9.84 -5.51 6.30
N LEU A 194 8.89 -4.64 6.63
CA LEU A 194 9.15 -3.24 6.99
C LEU A 194 9.34 -3.20 8.51
N ASN A 195 10.56 -2.87 8.97
CA ASN A 195 10.90 -2.77 10.39
C ASN A 195 10.53 -1.42 11.00
#